data_AF-A0A2V9A687-F1
#
_entry.id   AF-A0A2V9A687-F1
#
_cell.length_a   1.000
_cell.length_b   1.000
_cell.length_c   1.000
_cell.angle_alpha   90.00
_cell.angle_beta   90.00
_cell.angle_gamma   90.00
#
_symmetry.space_group_name_H-M   'P 1'
#
loop_
_entity.id
_entity.type
_entity.pdbx_description
1 polymer ?
#
loop_
_entity_poly.entity_id
_entity_poly.type
_entity_poly.pdbx_seq_one_letter_code
_entity_poly.pdbx_strand_id
1 'polypeptide(L)'
;MESFQISPKADAPFVASQCATPSNAVEGYKASMDGDGLRILEHLPQMIGRGVESLTPAEKELLKWVGIFYRRPTPGKFMMRIRMPNGFARSEQLRAIAELSRRLGNQVVDITTRQQIELRGFTLDSAPEIWEKLRGVDLHSLQTGIDNVRNINGCPLAGLNQHELLDASPLVQDLDRMIVGDHGNPEFTNLPRKFNITVTGCLDNCTHAESQDIALVPAKKAGRIGFNVLVGGKMGSGGFTVASPLNVFVEVFQAAAVVVELTKIYRDYGPREARSRCRFAFLIEEWGLSRLRAELIEHLGHELAFQGRDMRSSAHADHLGVTRQKQEGFRSVGLCIPTGRANPEQLDELARLSEIYGNGEIRLTTAQNTIIPNVPADYVGGLLAEPLLREFSPRPSPFLRGMVACVGTDYCNLAQIETKSRAIELSEALDKKLGETGNPLTIHWSGCPAGCGNHQAADIGFRGFKTKLDGKLVDAVAIYAGGQTGPHAVAGEEIVETVPCDENLPEVVANVIESYRFEKEAREHAALSDPLCAAAATAGLASWHSPRPIPSSSLSTN
;
A
#
# COMPACT_ATOMS: atom_id res chain seq x y z
N MET A 1 29.14 -19.50 -43.21
CA MET A 1 30.22 -18.86 -42.45
C MET A 1 30.37 -17.44 -42.98
N GLU A 2 29.64 -16.51 -42.38
CA GLU A 2 29.90 -15.06 -42.49
C GLU A 2 29.49 -14.48 -41.14
N SER A 3 30.50 -14.00 -40.42
CA SER A 3 30.44 -13.53 -39.03
C SER A 3 30.00 -12.07 -39.00
N PHE A 4 28.80 -11.80 -38.49
CA PHE A 4 28.40 -10.44 -38.10
C PHE A 4 29.03 -10.12 -36.73
N GLN A 5 30.10 -9.32 -36.75
CA GLN A 5 30.66 -8.69 -35.55
C GLN A 5 29.72 -7.57 -35.08
N ILE A 6 29.11 -7.76 -33.92
CA ILE A 6 28.43 -6.69 -33.17
C ILE A 6 29.51 -5.97 -32.37
N SER A 7 29.78 -4.71 -32.71
CA SER A 7 30.62 -3.83 -31.90
C SER A 7 29.96 -3.59 -30.53
N PRO A 8 30.70 -3.69 -29.41
CA PRO A 8 30.18 -3.26 -28.12
C PRO A 8 30.07 -1.73 -28.12
N LYS A 9 28.86 -1.20 -27.97
CA LYS A 9 28.66 0.19 -27.57
C LYS A 9 29.25 0.32 -26.16
N ALA A 10 30.24 1.20 -26.03
CA ALA A 10 30.83 1.53 -24.75
C ALA A 10 29.74 2.04 -23.78
N ASP A 11 29.68 1.45 -22.60
CA ASP A 11 28.94 1.98 -21.46
C ASP A 11 29.42 3.40 -21.19
N ALA A 12 28.51 4.36 -21.28
CA ALA A 12 28.80 5.72 -20.84
C ALA A 12 29.02 5.69 -19.31
N PRO A 13 30.14 6.23 -18.81
CA PRO A 13 30.38 6.27 -17.37
C PRO A 13 29.29 7.12 -16.70
N PHE A 14 28.87 6.68 -15.51
CA PHE A 14 28.02 7.44 -14.59
C PHE A 14 28.56 8.87 -14.47
N VAL A 15 27.87 9.84 -15.10
CA VAL A 15 28.23 11.25 -14.97
C VAL A 15 27.78 11.68 -13.59
N ALA A 16 28.70 11.64 -12.64
CA ALA A 16 28.56 12.34 -11.37
C ALA A 16 28.29 13.81 -11.69
N SER A 17 27.04 14.25 -11.48
CA SER A 17 26.66 15.65 -11.52
C SER A 17 27.59 16.43 -10.59
N GLN A 18 28.36 17.34 -11.17
CA GLN A 18 29.28 18.23 -10.46
C GLN A 18 28.51 19.08 -9.43
N CYS A 19 29.01 19.09 -8.18
CA CYS A 19 28.75 20.01 -7.07
C CYS A 19 27.62 21.05 -7.28
N ALA A 20 26.37 20.60 -7.26
CA ALA A 20 25.24 21.45 -6.92
C ALA A 20 25.06 21.41 -5.39
N THR A 21 24.90 22.57 -4.76
CA THR A 21 24.47 22.65 -3.35
C THR A 21 23.22 21.78 -3.18
N PRO A 22 23.16 20.87 -2.19
CA PRO A 22 22.04 19.96 -2.07
C PRO A 22 20.72 20.72 -1.92
N SER A 23 19.75 20.40 -2.77
CA SER A 23 18.46 21.11 -2.84
C SER A 23 17.58 20.92 -1.60
N ASN A 24 17.81 19.85 -0.82
CA ASN A 24 17.32 19.69 0.54
C ASN A 24 18.22 18.76 1.35
N ALA A 25 17.99 18.68 2.67
CA ALA A 25 18.82 17.90 3.60
C ALA A 25 18.97 16.42 3.19
N VAL A 26 17.91 15.76 2.72
CA VAL A 26 17.96 14.34 2.34
C VAL A 26 18.69 14.14 1.02
N GLU A 27 18.60 15.07 0.05
CA GLU A 27 19.48 15.03 -1.12
C GLU A 27 20.95 15.19 -0.70
N GLY A 28 21.23 16.01 0.31
CA GLY A 28 22.56 16.14 0.90
C GLY A 28 23.05 14.84 1.55
N TYR A 29 22.17 14.13 2.26
CA TYR A 29 22.49 12.83 2.85
C TYR A 29 22.77 11.78 1.77
N LYS A 30 21.99 11.75 0.69
CA LYS A 30 22.24 10.86 -0.45
C LYS A 30 23.58 11.19 -1.13
N ALA A 31 23.86 12.48 -1.36
CA ALA A 31 25.13 12.92 -1.93
C ALA A 31 26.34 12.50 -1.07
N SER A 32 26.20 12.47 0.26
CA SER A 32 27.25 11.98 1.16
C SER A 32 27.55 10.47 1.04
N MET A 33 26.70 9.73 0.31
CA MET A 33 26.85 8.31 0.00
C MET A 33 27.02 8.08 -1.51
N ASP A 34 27.50 9.08 -2.25
CA ASP A 34 27.64 9.06 -3.72
C ASP A 34 26.34 8.73 -4.47
N GLY A 35 25.20 9.11 -3.88
CA GLY A 35 23.86 8.86 -4.40
C GLY A 35 23.29 7.49 -4.01
N ASP A 36 24.09 6.56 -3.51
CA ASP A 36 23.62 5.22 -3.14
C ASP A 36 23.44 5.07 -1.62
N GLY A 37 22.20 5.22 -1.16
CA GLY A 37 21.86 5.11 0.26
C GLY A 37 22.15 3.74 0.89
N LEU A 38 22.36 2.68 0.11
CA LEU A 38 22.72 1.35 0.63
C LEU A 38 24.11 1.30 1.26
N ARG A 39 25.01 2.21 0.86
CA ARG A 39 26.37 2.33 1.39
C ARG A 39 26.41 2.69 2.88
N ILE A 40 25.28 3.05 3.48
CA ILE A 40 25.13 3.16 4.92
C ILE A 40 25.56 1.88 5.67
N LEU A 41 25.50 0.71 5.02
CA LEU A 41 25.99 -0.55 5.58
C LEU A 41 27.50 -0.53 5.86
N GLU A 42 28.30 0.18 5.06
CA GLU A 42 29.75 0.33 5.25
C GLU A 42 30.08 1.04 6.58
N HIS A 43 29.15 1.88 7.05
CA HIS A 43 29.28 2.68 8.27
C HIS A 43 28.62 2.03 9.50
N LEU A 44 27.88 0.93 9.31
CA LEU A 44 27.10 0.32 10.39
C LEU A 44 27.95 -0.14 11.59
N PRO A 45 29.11 -0.80 11.43
CA PRO A 45 29.94 -1.19 12.56
C PRO A 45 30.36 0.00 13.43
N GLN A 46 30.74 1.11 12.81
CA GLN A 46 31.13 2.34 13.49
C GLN A 46 29.91 2.96 14.20
N MET A 47 28.74 2.98 13.56
CA MET A 47 27.49 3.46 14.16
C MET A 47 27.10 2.65 15.40
N ILE A 48 27.23 1.33 15.35
CA ILE A 48 26.99 0.43 16.50
C ILE A 48 28.00 0.75 17.62
N GLY A 49 29.29 0.85 17.29
CA GLY A 49 30.37 1.05 18.27
C GLY A 49 30.24 2.35 19.09
N ARG A 50 29.72 3.42 18.49
CA ARG A 50 29.50 4.71 19.19
C ARG A 50 28.14 4.82 19.90
N GLY A 51 27.25 3.85 19.73
CA GLY A 51 25.91 3.81 20.33
C GLY A 51 24.83 4.66 19.64
N VAL A 52 23.56 4.34 19.93
CA VAL A 52 22.36 4.92 19.29
C VAL A 52 22.18 6.43 19.54
N GLU A 53 22.56 6.92 20.72
CA GLU A 53 22.44 8.34 21.08
C GLU A 53 23.34 9.23 20.22
N SER A 54 24.45 8.67 19.71
CA SER A 54 25.42 9.35 18.85
C SER A 54 24.98 9.39 17.38
N LEU A 55 23.87 8.76 17.00
CA LEU A 55 23.39 8.77 15.61
C LEU A 55 22.99 10.16 15.14
N THR A 56 23.60 10.62 14.06
CA THR A 56 23.24 11.88 13.41
C THR A 56 21.86 11.81 12.74
N PRO A 57 21.23 12.96 12.44
CA PRO A 57 20.00 12.99 11.63
C PRO A 57 20.17 12.30 10.27
N ALA A 58 21.33 12.45 9.63
CA ALA A 58 21.63 11.85 8.34
C ALA A 58 21.57 10.32 8.42
N GLU A 59 22.26 9.72 9.39
CA GLU A 59 22.31 8.27 9.57
C GLU A 59 20.94 7.69 9.94
N LYS A 60 20.17 8.39 10.77
CA LYS A 60 18.78 8.00 11.09
C LYS A 60 17.87 7.95 9.85
N GLU A 61 18.10 8.83 8.86
CA GLU A 61 17.39 8.81 7.59
C GLU A 61 17.96 7.76 6.62
N LEU A 62 19.28 7.64 6.52
CA LEU A 62 19.98 6.70 5.63
C LEU A 62 19.74 5.24 6.00
N LEU A 63 19.64 4.90 7.29
CA LEU A 63 19.28 3.56 7.76
C LEU A 63 17.94 3.04 7.18
N LYS A 64 17.06 3.94 6.70
CA LYS A 64 15.78 3.56 6.07
C LYS A 64 15.98 2.91 4.69
N TRP A 65 17.14 3.06 4.04
CA TRP A 65 17.50 2.30 2.83
C TRP A 65 17.64 0.81 3.10
N VAL A 66 18.05 0.44 4.31
CA VAL A 66 18.15 -0.96 4.76
C VAL A 66 16.99 -1.36 5.67
N GLY A 67 15.91 -0.58 5.61
CA GLY A 67 14.66 -0.87 6.30
C GLY A 67 14.68 -0.65 7.81
N ILE A 68 15.69 0.02 8.37
CA ILE A 68 15.78 0.37 9.78
C ILE A 68 15.23 1.79 10.00
N PHE A 69 14.30 1.94 10.93
CA PHE A 69 13.64 3.21 11.21
C PHE A 69 13.74 3.57 12.69
N TYR A 70 14.49 4.62 13.01
CA TYR A 70 14.58 5.17 14.36
C TYR A 70 13.23 5.73 14.83
N ARG A 71 12.81 5.38 16.06
CA ARG A 71 11.50 5.74 16.62
C ARG A 71 11.63 6.63 17.86
N ARG A 72 11.18 7.88 17.74
CA ARG A 72 11.13 8.83 18.86
C ARG A 72 10.19 8.38 20.00
N PRO A 73 9.02 7.77 19.73
CA PRO A 73 8.15 7.27 20.81
C PRO A 73 8.77 6.14 21.64
N THR A 74 9.75 5.41 21.09
CA THR A 74 10.46 4.33 21.78
C THR A 74 11.97 4.61 21.74
N PRO A 75 12.49 5.47 22.64
CA PRO A 75 13.89 5.91 22.61
C PRO A 75 14.88 4.74 22.58
N GLY A 76 15.94 4.88 21.78
CA GLY A 76 16.96 3.86 21.57
C GLY A 76 16.51 2.63 20.75
N LYS A 77 15.24 2.56 20.34
CA LYS A 77 14.67 1.42 19.60
C LYS A 77 14.34 1.75 18.16
N PHE A 78 14.27 0.69 17.36
CA PHE A 78 14.01 0.76 15.93
C PHE A 78 12.81 -0.09 15.52
N MET A 79 12.29 0.23 14.34
CA MET A 79 11.40 -0.63 13.55
C MET A 79 12.18 -1.12 12.34
N MET A 80 11.95 -2.38 11.95
CA MET A 80 12.45 -2.95 10.71
C MET A 80 11.26 -3.31 9.83
N ARG A 81 11.26 -2.80 8.60
CA ARG A 81 10.24 -3.16 7.62
C ARG A 81 10.81 -4.24 6.71
N ILE A 82 10.12 -5.38 6.66
CA ILE A 82 10.55 -6.55 5.89
C ILE A 82 9.89 -6.48 4.52
N ARG A 83 10.67 -6.64 3.44
CA ARG A 83 10.18 -6.66 2.07
C ARG A 83 9.49 -8.00 1.80
N MET A 84 8.28 -7.95 1.26
CA MET A 84 7.43 -9.13 1.02
C MET A 84 6.61 -8.91 -0.25
N PRO A 85 7.20 -9.10 -1.44
CA PRO A 85 6.54 -8.78 -2.70
C PRO A 85 5.24 -9.55 -2.85
N ASN A 86 4.18 -8.87 -3.30
CA ASN A 86 2.82 -9.42 -3.39
C ASN A 86 2.19 -9.85 -2.04
N GLY A 87 2.86 -9.62 -0.91
CA GLY A 87 2.43 -10.11 0.39
C GLY A 87 2.52 -11.62 0.56
N PHE A 88 3.31 -12.29 -0.28
CA PHE A 88 3.45 -13.74 -0.21
C PHE A 88 4.44 -14.12 0.88
N ALA A 89 4.06 -15.09 1.71
CA ALA A 89 4.86 -15.56 2.83
C ALA A 89 4.77 -17.09 2.98
N ARG A 90 5.78 -17.66 3.64
CA ARG A 90 5.83 -19.07 4.07
C ARG A 90 5.76 -19.17 5.59
N SER A 91 5.34 -20.32 6.10
CA SER A 91 5.26 -20.60 7.55
C SER A 91 6.60 -20.40 8.26
N GLU A 92 7.70 -20.87 7.65
CA GLU A 92 9.07 -20.69 8.18
C GLU A 92 9.48 -19.21 8.31
N GLN A 93 9.01 -18.36 7.39
CA GLN A 93 9.25 -16.92 7.44
C GLN A 93 8.50 -16.27 8.62
N LEU A 94 7.24 -16.66 8.86
CA LEU A 94 6.48 -16.20 10.02
C LEU A 94 7.14 -16.63 11.33
N ARG A 95 7.60 -17.88 11.44
CA ARG A 95 8.32 -18.39 12.61
C ARG A 95 9.62 -17.63 12.87
N ALA A 96 10.39 -17.34 11.81
CA ALA A 96 11.60 -16.54 11.92
C ALA A 96 11.30 -15.13 12.47
N ILE A 97 10.25 -14.47 11.96
CA ILE A 97 9.82 -13.14 12.45
C ILE A 97 9.31 -13.22 13.90
N ALA A 98 8.56 -14.26 14.26
CA ALA A 98 8.09 -14.49 15.62
C ALA A 98 9.25 -14.62 16.61
N GLU A 99 10.23 -15.47 16.28
CA GLU A 99 11.44 -15.66 17.08
C GLU A 99 12.21 -14.35 17.29
N LEU A 100 12.43 -13.58 16.22
CA LEU A 100 13.10 -12.28 16.28
C LEU A 100 12.33 -11.27 17.14
N SER A 101 11.00 -11.24 17.01
CA SER A 101 10.12 -10.37 17.80
C SER A 101 10.13 -10.72 19.29
N ARG A 102 10.21 -12.01 19.62
CA ARG A 102 10.29 -12.51 21.01
C ARG A 102 11.66 -12.26 21.65
N ARG A 103 12.75 -12.49 20.91
CA ARG A 103 14.14 -12.37 21.43
C ARG A 103 14.66 -10.94 21.43
N LEU A 104 14.49 -10.24 20.31
CA LEU A 104 15.17 -8.97 20.02
C LEU A 104 14.20 -7.79 19.99
N GLY A 105 12.93 -8.06 19.69
CA GLY A 105 11.90 -7.05 19.60
C GLY A 105 11.16 -6.78 20.91
N ASN A 106 10.01 -6.12 20.79
CA ASN A 106 9.09 -5.88 21.90
C ASN A 106 7.80 -6.71 21.80
N GLN A 107 7.85 -7.87 21.11
CA GLN A 107 6.71 -8.77 20.92
C GLN A 107 5.51 -8.13 20.18
N VAL A 108 5.74 -7.06 19.42
CA VAL A 108 4.72 -6.43 18.57
C VAL A 108 5.18 -6.48 17.12
N VAL A 109 4.32 -7.04 16.28
CA VAL A 109 4.46 -6.98 14.82
C VAL A 109 3.21 -6.34 14.22
N ASP A 110 3.36 -5.65 13.10
CA ASP A 110 2.22 -5.10 12.38
C ASP A 110 2.27 -5.46 10.89
N ILE A 111 1.14 -5.93 10.36
CA ILE A 111 0.86 -6.02 8.93
C ILE A 111 0.54 -4.61 8.43
N THR A 112 1.18 -4.23 7.32
CA THR A 112 1.07 -2.88 6.75
C THR A 112 0.06 -2.83 5.61
N THR A 113 -0.35 -1.60 5.25
CA THR A 113 -1.17 -1.33 4.06
C THR A 113 -0.46 -1.60 2.72
N ARG A 114 0.77 -2.14 2.77
CA ARG A 114 1.55 -2.58 1.62
C ARG A 114 1.93 -4.06 1.67
N GLN A 115 1.17 -4.87 2.40
CA GLN A 115 1.36 -6.33 2.45
C GLN A 115 2.76 -6.73 2.96
N GLN A 116 3.22 -6.06 4.00
CA GLN A 116 4.51 -6.33 4.65
C GLN A 116 4.32 -6.49 6.15
N ILE A 117 5.32 -7.04 6.83
CA ILE A 117 5.41 -7.06 8.29
C ILE A 117 6.46 -6.05 8.78
N GLU A 118 6.11 -5.30 9.82
CA GLU A 118 7.04 -4.46 10.59
C GLU A 118 7.40 -5.13 11.92
N LEU A 119 8.69 -5.44 12.10
CA LEU A 119 9.29 -5.84 13.38
C LEU A 119 9.62 -4.59 14.20
N ARG A 120 9.44 -4.62 15.52
CA ARG A 120 9.63 -3.44 16.38
C ARG A 120 10.45 -3.76 17.61
N GLY A 121 11.03 -2.71 18.22
CA GLY A 121 11.56 -2.76 19.59
C GLY A 121 13.01 -3.25 19.73
N PHE A 122 13.69 -3.53 18.63
CA PHE A 122 15.11 -3.94 18.64
C PHE A 122 16.06 -2.75 18.71
N THR A 123 17.29 -3.01 19.14
CA THR A 123 18.40 -2.06 19.19
C THR A 123 19.27 -2.18 17.94
N LEU A 124 20.05 -1.14 17.61
CA LEU A 124 20.81 -1.11 16.36
C LEU A 124 21.82 -2.28 16.24
N ASP A 125 22.43 -2.67 17.35
CA ASP A 125 23.40 -3.78 17.44
C ASP A 125 22.78 -5.15 17.14
N SER A 126 21.46 -5.31 17.26
CA SER A 126 20.74 -6.53 16.88
C SER A 126 20.48 -6.65 15.37
N ALA A 127 20.68 -5.57 14.59
CA ALA A 127 20.36 -5.57 13.17
C ALA A 127 21.09 -6.66 12.34
N PRO A 128 22.39 -6.93 12.55
CA PRO A 128 23.09 -8.01 11.85
C PRO A 128 22.47 -9.40 12.08
N GLU A 129 22.13 -9.75 13.34
CA GLU A 129 21.47 -11.03 13.68
C GLU A 129 20.10 -11.13 13.01
N ILE A 130 19.32 -10.05 13.02
CA ILE A 130 18.02 -9.99 12.35
C ILE A 130 18.18 -10.29 10.85
N TRP A 131 19.10 -9.62 10.16
CA TRP A 131 19.31 -9.85 8.73
C TRP A 131 19.84 -11.23 8.40
N GLU A 132 20.71 -11.80 9.23
CA GLU A 132 21.18 -13.17 9.07
C GLU A 132 20.01 -14.15 9.12
N LYS A 133 19.14 -14.02 10.14
CA LYS A 133 17.94 -14.85 10.26
C LYS A 133 16.97 -14.68 9.10
N LEU A 134 16.70 -13.43 8.69
CA LEU A 134 15.81 -13.15 7.56
C LEU A 134 16.34 -13.74 6.25
N ARG A 135 17.64 -13.60 5.96
CA ARG A 135 18.25 -14.21 4.76
C ARG A 135 18.13 -15.73 4.76
N GLY A 136 18.22 -16.36 5.93
CA GLY A 136 18.05 -17.82 6.06
C GLY A 136 16.67 -18.36 5.64
N VAL A 137 15.68 -17.47 5.49
CA VAL A 137 14.31 -17.80 5.05
C VAL A 137 13.88 -16.97 3.83
N ASP A 138 14.84 -16.52 3.02
CA ASP A 138 14.61 -15.74 1.79
C ASP A 138 13.82 -14.43 2.04
N LEU A 139 14.17 -13.72 3.11
CA LEU A 139 13.65 -12.39 3.43
C LEU A 139 14.78 -11.35 3.55
N HIS A 140 14.44 -10.10 3.28
CA HIS A 140 15.33 -8.95 3.43
C HIS A 140 14.54 -7.66 3.72
N SER A 141 15.23 -6.56 4.04
CA SER A 141 14.61 -5.26 4.39
C SER A 141 15.06 -4.11 3.49
N LEU A 142 15.73 -4.41 2.38
CA LEU A 142 16.31 -3.42 1.47
C LEU A 142 15.22 -2.56 0.80
N GLN A 143 15.54 -1.28 0.63
CA GLN A 143 14.76 -0.29 -0.12
C GLN A 143 13.31 -0.12 0.38
N THR A 144 13.02 -0.43 1.65
CA THR A 144 11.66 -0.39 2.21
C THR A 144 11.24 0.99 2.76
N GLY A 145 12.18 1.94 2.84
CA GLY A 145 11.99 3.27 3.40
C GLY A 145 12.40 4.41 2.47
N ILE A 146 12.14 5.64 2.95
CA ILE A 146 12.58 6.91 2.34
C ILE A 146 12.38 6.98 0.81
N ASP A 147 13.41 7.25 0.02
CA ASP A 147 13.36 7.60 -1.40
C ASP A 147 13.70 6.40 -2.29
N ASN A 148 12.90 5.36 -2.11
CA ASN A 148 13.03 4.08 -2.80
C ASN A 148 11.68 3.63 -3.36
N VAL A 149 11.75 2.65 -4.27
CA VAL A 149 10.59 1.82 -4.63
C VAL A 149 10.18 0.97 -3.43
N ARG A 150 8.97 1.22 -2.94
CA ARG A 150 8.38 0.49 -1.81
C ARG A 150 8.03 -0.93 -2.21
N ASN A 151 7.47 -1.69 -1.28
CA ASN A 151 6.95 -3.02 -1.60
C ASN A 151 5.97 -2.94 -2.77
N ILE A 152 6.09 -3.90 -3.68
CA ILE A 152 5.23 -3.99 -4.84
C ILE A 152 4.00 -4.79 -4.42
N ASN A 153 2.86 -4.11 -4.39
CA ASN A 153 1.61 -4.74 -4.01
C ASN A 153 1.05 -5.54 -5.18
N GLY A 154 0.21 -6.52 -4.86
CA GLY A 154 -0.66 -7.17 -5.83
C GLY A 154 -1.73 -7.99 -5.13
N CYS A 155 -2.55 -8.70 -5.92
CA CYS A 155 -3.66 -9.44 -5.34
C CYS A 155 -3.13 -10.54 -4.39
N PRO A 156 -3.60 -10.61 -3.13
CA PRO A 156 -3.16 -11.64 -2.20
C PRO A 156 -3.62 -13.05 -2.64
N LEU A 157 -4.63 -13.13 -3.50
CA LEU A 157 -5.11 -14.38 -4.12
C LEU A 157 -4.66 -14.54 -5.59
N ALA A 158 -3.64 -13.81 -6.04
CA ALA A 158 -3.11 -13.96 -7.39
C ALA A 158 -2.76 -15.44 -7.70
N GLY A 159 -3.22 -15.94 -8.85
CA GLY A 159 -3.07 -17.35 -9.27
C GLY A 159 -4.12 -18.31 -8.70
N LEU A 160 -4.88 -17.87 -7.70
CA LEU A 160 -5.89 -18.68 -6.98
C LEU A 160 -7.30 -18.12 -7.13
N ASN A 161 -7.44 -16.83 -7.44
CA ASN A 161 -8.70 -16.11 -7.44
C ASN A 161 -9.57 -16.45 -8.66
N GLN A 162 -10.81 -16.91 -8.46
CA GLN A 162 -11.74 -17.16 -9.57
C GLN A 162 -12.10 -15.89 -10.37
N HIS A 163 -11.97 -14.71 -9.75
CA HIS A 163 -12.28 -13.40 -10.31
C HIS A 163 -11.02 -12.62 -10.73
N GLU A 164 -9.98 -13.29 -11.22
CA GLU A 164 -8.83 -12.63 -11.86
C GLU A 164 -8.78 -12.88 -13.35
N LEU A 165 -8.37 -11.86 -14.11
CA LEU A 165 -8.14 -11.96 -15.54
C LEU A 165 -6.88 -12.77 -15.87
N LEU A 166 -5.84 -12.61 -15.05
CA LEU A 166 -4.56 -13.29 -15.17
C LEU A 166 -3.87 -13.33 -13.80
N ASP A 167 -2.90 -14.21 -13.63
CA ASP A 167 -2.01 -14.19 -12.46
C ASP A 167 -0.90 -13.14 -12.69
N ALA A 168 -0.94 -12.07 -11.90
CA ALA A 168 0.05 -10.99 -11.95
C ALA A 168 1.24 -11.20 -11.00
N SER A 169 1.20 -12.21 -10.13
CA SER A 169 2.23 -12.40 -9.11
C SER A 169 3.63 -12.68 -9.67
N PRO A 170 3.83 -13.38 -10.81
CA PRO A 170 5.17 -13.53 -11.38
C PRO A 170 5.81 -12.19 -11.74
N LEU A 171 5.02 -11.29 -12.34
CA LEU A 171 5.49 -9.94 -12.70
C LEU A 171 5.86 -9.11 -11.46
N VAL A 172 5.13 -9.26 -10.35
CA VAL A 172 5.48 -8.60 -9.08
C VAL A 172 6.85 -9.06 -8.59
N GLN A 173 7.12 -10.38 -8.62
CA GLN A 173 8.41 -10.94 -8.20
C GLN A 173 9.55 -10.52 -9.14
N ASP A 174 9.31 -10.52 -10.46
CA ASP A 174 10.32 -10.11 -11.44
C ASP A 174 10.68 -8.62 -11.30
N LEU A 175 9.69 -7.75 -11.12
CA LEU A 175 9.93 -6.34 -10.84
C LEU A 175 10.72 -6.12 -9.56
N ASP A 176 10.43 -6.89 -8.52
CA ASP A 176 11.16 -6.83 -7.26
C ASP A 176 12.65 -7.16 -7.45
N ARG A 177 12.90 -8.27 -8.16
CA ARG A 177 14.26 -8.74 -8.50
C ARG A 177 15.01 -7.74 -9.38
N MET A 178 14.35 -7.13 -10.36
CA MET A 178 14.96 -6.13 -11.25
C MET A 178 15.29 -4.83 -10.51
N ILE A 179 14.38 -4.33 -9.67
CA ILE A 179 14.49 -3.01 -9.03
C ILE A 179 15.30 -3.04 -7.74
N VAL A 180 15.24 -4.14 -6.99
CA VAL A 180 15.93 -4.27 -5.69
C VAL A 180 17.02 -5.32 -5.78
N GLY A 181 16.71 -6.51 -6.30
CA GLY A 181 17.66 -7.61 -6.40
C GLY A 181 18.13 -8.14 -5.04
N ASP A 182 19.00 -9.15 -5.08
CA ASP A 182 19.37 -9.93 -3.88
C ASP A 182 20.28 -9.15 -2.91
N HIS A 183 21.01 -8.16 -3.43
CA HIS A 183 22.00 -7.38 -2.68
C HIS A 183 21.74 -5.86 -2.73
N GLY A 184 20.61 -5.45 -3.29
CA GLY A 184 20.29 -4.06 -3.57
C GLY A 184 20.77 -3.62 -4.96
N ASN A 185 20.05 -2.68 -5.56
CA ASN A 185 20.35 -2.18 -6.90
C ASN A 185 20.53 -0.65 -6.88
N PRO A 186 21.77 -0.16 -6.97
CA PRO A 186 22.08 1.28 -6.95
C PRO A 186 21.37 2.10 -8.03
N GLU A 187 20.95 1.48 -9.14
CA GLU A 187 20.19 2.15 -10.20
C GLU A 187 18.87 2.75 -9.70
N PHE A 188 18.30 2.18 -8.63
CA PHE A 188 16.99 2.52 -8.06
C PHE A 188 17.02 2.98 -6.60
N THR A 189 18.20 3.31 -6.06
CA THR A 189 18.35 3.77 -4.67
C THR A 189 18.35 5.30 -4.53
N ASN A 190 18.41 6.05 -5.63
CA ASN A 190 18.44 7.52 -5.62
C ASN A 190 17.21 8.17 -6.26
N LEU A 191 16.00 7.77 -5.85
CA LEU A 191 14.79 8.44 -6.34
C LEU A 191 14.60 9.82 -5.69
N PRO A 192 13.83 10.75 -6.29
CA PRO A 192 13.50 12.02 -5.65
C PRO A 192 12.65 11.87 -4.37
N ARG A 193 11.77 10.87 -4.35
CA ARG A 193 10.88 10.55 -3.23
C ARG A 193 10.43 9.09 -3.29
N LYS A 194 9.68 8.66 -2.27
CA LYS A 194 9.02 7.33 -2.23
C LYS A 194 8.24 7.06 -3.53
N PHE A 195 8.33 5.82 -3.99
CA PHE A 195 7.67 5.38 -5.22
C PHE A 195 6.92 4.07 -4.95
N ASN A 196 5.61 4.07 -5.16
CA ASN A 196 4.72 2.96 -4.84
C ASN A 196 4.20 2.32 -6.11
N ILE A 197 4.26 0.99 -6.19
CA ILE A 197 3.83 0.22 -7.35
C ILE A 197 2.79 -0.79 -6.91
N THR A 198 1.76 -1.00 -7.73
CA THR A 198 0.89 -2.18 -7.65
C THR A 198 0.74 -2.82 -9.02
N VAL A 199 0.64 -4.15 -9.03
CA VAL A 199 0.32 -4.93 -10.21
C VAL A 199 -0.77 -5.92 -9.83
N THR A 200 -1.89 -5.90 -10.55
CA THR A 200 -3.01 -6.79 -10.23
C THR A 200 -3.68 -7.32 -11.48
N GLY A 201 -4.03 -8.60 -11.44
CA GLY A 201 -4.95 -9.23 -12.41
C GLY A 201 -6.38 -9.35 -11.87
N CYS A 202 -6.60 -9.00 -10.60
CA CYS A 202 -7.91 -9.10 -9.93
C CYS A 202 -8.91 -8.10 -10.51
N LEU A 203 -10.13 -8.56 -10.75
CA LEU A 203 -11.21 -7.72 -11.25
C LEU A 203 -11.88 -6.88 -10.14
N ASP A 204 -11.66 -7.20 -8.87
CA ASP A 204 -12.43 -6.69 -7.72
C ASP A 204 -11.62 -5.77 -6.79
N ASN A 205 -10.72 -4.95 -7.34
CA ASN A 205 -10.12 -3.78 -6.68
C ASN A 205 -9.50 -3.98 -5.29
N CYS A 206 -8.73 -5.05 -5.09
CA CYS A 206 -8.17 -5.44 -3.78
C CYS A 206 -6.80 -4.83 -3.42
N THR A 207 -6.27 -3.85 -4.18
CA THR A 207 -4.86 -3.37 -4.02
C THR A 207 -4.66 -1.85 -3.96
N HIS A 208 -5.73 -1.05 -3.98
CA HIS A 208 -5.68 0.42 -3.98
C HIS A 208 -4.85 1.04 -5.12
N ALA A 209 -5.12 0.62 -6.36
CA ALA A 209 -4.41 1.09 -7.57
C ALA A 209 -4.44 2.61 -7.75
N GLU A 210 -5.53 3.26 -7.34
CA GLU A 210 -5.74 4.70 -7.42
C GLU A 210 -4.71 5.53 -6.62
N SER A 211 -4.03 4.93 -5.63
CA SER A 211 -3.11 5.64 -4.73
C SER A 211 -1.63 5.35 -5.00
N GLN A 212 -1.32 4.65 -6.10
CA GLN A 212 0.04 4.22 -6.45
C GLN A 212 0.69 5.14 -7.49
N ASP A 213 2.01 5.31 -7.39
CA ASP A 213 2.77 6.10 -8.38
C ASP A 213 2.71 5.41 -9.76
N ILE A 214 2.72 4.07 -9.80
CA ILE A 214 2.36 3.25 -10.97
C ILE A 214 1.38 2.15 -10.55
N ALA A 215 0.31 1.96 -11.33
CA ALA A 215 -0.55 0.79 -11.23
C ALA A 215 -0.73 0.11 -12.59
N LEU A 216 -0.50 -1.20 -12.61
CA LEU A 216 -0.87 -2.07 -13.72
C LEU A 216 -2.18 -2.78 -13.38
N VAL A 217 -3.23 -2.47 -14.13
CA VAL A 217 -4.61 -2.94 -13.90
C VAL A 217 -5.09 -3.82 -15.06
N PRO A 218 -5.89 -4.88 -14.81
CA PRO A 218 -6.19 -5.88 -15.83
C PRO A 218 -6.98 -5.27 -16.99
N ALA A 219 -6.55 -5.54 -18.22
CA ALA A 219 -7.16 -4.99 -19.42
C ALA A 219 -7.22 -5.99 -20.58
N LYS A 220 -8.16 -5.77 -21.50
CA LYS A 220 -8.23 -6.47 -22.79
C LYS A 220 -8.14 -5.49 -23.95
N LYS A 221 -7.33 -5.82 -24.96
CA LYS A 221 -7.24 -5.06 -26.20
C LYS A 221 -7.16 -5.99 -27.42
N ALA A 222 -8.13 -5.88 -28.32
CA ALA A 222 -8.18 -6.67 -29.56
C ALA A 222 -7.94 -8.19 -29.33
N GLY A 223 -8.59 -8.77 -28.31
CA GLY A 223 -8.44 -10.17 -27.92
C GLY A 223 -7.22 -10.50 -27.05
N ARG A 224 -6.24 -9.59 -26.94
CA ARG A 224 -5.05 -9.76 -26.10
C ARG A 224 -5.32 -9.36 -24.66
N ILE A 225 -4.73 -10.09 -23.73
CA ILE A 225 -4.81 -9.85 -22.28
C ILE A 225 -3.52 -9.16 -21.83
N GLY A 226 -3.66 -8.18 -20.96
CA GLY A 226 -2.53 -7.44 -20.42
C GLY A 226 -3.00 -6.44 -19.39
N PHE A 227 -2.35 -5.27 -19.37
CA PHE A 227 -2.61 -4.23 -18.41
C PHE A 227 -2.83 -2.88 -19.07
N ASN A 228 -3.74 -2.08 -18.49
CA ASN A 228 -3.70 -0.64 -18.64
C ASN A 228 -2.72 -0.06 -17.60
N VAL A 229 -2.03 1.02 -17.95
CA VAL A 229 -1.07 1.69 -17.09
C VAL A 229 -1.70 2.95 -16.49
N LEU A 230 -1.79 3.02 -15.17
CA LEU A 230 -2.17 4.23 -14.42
C LEU A 230 -0.94 4.80 -13.72
N VAL A 231 -0.86 6.13 -13.61
CA VAL A 231 0.32 6.83 -13.06
C VAL A 231 -0.06 8.01 -12.16
N GLY A 232 0.83 8.35 -11.23
CA GLY A 232 0.75 9.58 -10.44
C GLY A 232 -0.17 9.53 -9.22
N GLY A 233 -0.69 8.36 -8.86
CA GLY A 233 -1.47 8.19 -7.63
C GLY A 233 -0.62 8.46 -6.39
N LYS A 234 -1.16 9.18 -5.42
CA LYS A 234 -0.49 9.42 -4.15
C LYS A 234 -1.43 9.71 -3.00
N MET A 235 -1.03 9.25 -1.82
CA MET A 235 -1.50 9.76 -0.53
C MET A 235 -0.37 10.51 0.20
N GLY A 236 -0.71 11.59 0.91
CA GLY A 236 0.19 12.37 1.76
C GLY A 236 0.56 13.74 1.18
N SER A 237 1.82 13.96 0.84
CA SER A 237 2.36 15.26 0.41
C SER A 237 1.51 15.90 -0.71
N GLY A 238 0.96 17.09 -0.44
CA GLY A 238 0.05 17.80 -1.35
C GLY A 238 -1.30 17.12 -1.55
N GLY A 239 -1.79 16.38 -0.57
CA GLY A 239 -3.12 15.74 -0.57
C GLY A 239 -3.18 14.39 -1.33
N PHE A 240 -4.37 13.80 -1.35
CA PHE A 240 -4.68 12.63 -2.15
C PHE A 240 -4.80 13.01 -3.64
N THR A 241 -4.17 12.22 -4.50
CA THR A 241 -4.26 12.32 -5.96
C THR A 241 -4.59 10.94 -6.49
N VAL A 242 -5.67 10.83 -7.25
CA VAL A 242 -6.07 9.60 -7.94
C VAL A 242 -5.14 9.37 -9.14
N ALA A 243 -4.65 8.15 -9.31
CA ALA A 243 -3.82 7.78 -10.45
C ALA A 243 -4.57 7.96 -11.77
N SER A 244 -3.92 8.61 -12.74
CA SER A 244 -4.49 8.91 -14.04
C SER A 244 -4.10 7.86 -15.08
N PRO A 245 -4.97 7.54 -16.05
CA PRO A 245 -4.60 6.65 -17.15
C PRO A 245 -3.52 7.28 -18.03
N LEU A 246 -2.39 6.58 -18.22
CA LEU A 246 -1.33 6.99 -19.16
C LEU A 246 -1.75 6.80 -20.63
N ASN A 247 -2.94 6.26 -20.88
CA ASN A 247 -3.44 5.87 -22.19
C ASN A 247 -2.58 4.82 -22.89
N VAL A 248 -2.01 3.88 -22.11
CA VAL A 248 -1.14 2.80 -22.59
C VAL A 248 -1.72 1.45 -22.19
N PHE A 249 -1.68 0.50 -23.13
CA PHE A 249 -1.89 -0.93 -22.91
C PHE A 249 -0.56 -1.66 -23.10
N VAL A 250 -0.24 -2.58 -22.19
CA VAL A 250 0.94 -3.44 -22.27
C VAL A 250 0.54 -4.90 -22.13
N GLU A 251 1.12 -5.76 -22.94
CA GLU A 251 1.05 -7.21 -22.72
C GLU A 251 1.99 -7.61 -21.58
N VAL A 252 1.79 -8.80 -21.00
CA VAL A 252 2.52 -9.26 -19.81
C VAL A 252 4.04 -9.19 -20.01
N PHE A 253 4.54 -9.57 -21.19
CA PHE A 253 5.98 -9.57 -21.49
C PHE A 253 6.59 -8.17 -21.60
N GLN A 254 5.78 -7.13 -21.83
CA GLN A 254 6.23 -5.73 -21.95
C GLN A 254 6.18 -5.00 -20.60
N ALA A 255 5.35 -5.49 -19.69
CA ALA A 255 4.93 -4.77 -18.50
C ALA A 255 6.11 -4.41 -17.57
N ALA A 256 7.08 -5.33 -17.40
CA ALA A 256 8.25 -5.09 -16.57
C ALA A 256 9.10 -3.91 -17.08
N ALA A 257 9.41 -3.91 -18.38
CA ALA A 257 10.19 -2.86 -19.03
C ALA A 257 9.53 -1.48 -18.89
N VAL A 258 8.20 -1.41 -19.07
CA VAL A 258 7.46 -0.14 -18.91
C VAL A 258 7.55 0.41 -17.49
N VAL A 259 7.39 -0.42 -16.47
CA VAL A 259 7.49 0.02 -15.07
C VAL A 259 8.91 0.47 -14.73
N VAL A 260 9.92 -0.27 -15.20
CA VAL A 260 11.34 0.06 -15.01
C VAL A 260 11.67 1.41 -15.64
N GLU A 261 11.30 1.64 -16.90
CA GLU A 261 11.61 2.89 -17.59
C GLU A 261 10.84 4.08 -17.00
N LEU A 262 9.57 3.93 -16.60
CA LEU A 262 8.86 4.98 -15.84
C LEU A 262 9.56 5.32 -14.52
N THR A 263 10.12 4.32 -13.85
CA THR A 263 10.88 4.54 -12.60
C THR A 263 12.18 5.31 -12.87
N LYS A 264 12.88 5.03 -13.98
CA LYS A 264 14.07 5.78 -14.41
C LYS A 264 13.74 7.21 -14.83
N ILE A 265 12.66 7.41 -15.60
CA ILE A 265 12.17 8.75 -15.93
C ILE A 265 11.91 9.56 -14.65
N TYR A 266 11.27 8.96 -13.65
CA TYR A 266 11.08 9.63 -12.37
C TYR A 266 12.40 9.91 -11.63
N ARG A 267 13.36 8.99 -11.67
CA ARG A 267 14.71 9.19 -11.10
C ARG A 267 15.40 10.40 -11.72
N ASP A 268 15.37 10.50 -13.05
CA ASP A 268 16.17 11.44 -13.83
C ASP A 268 15.53 12.84 -13.87
N TYR A 269 14.21 12.91 -13.98
CA TYR A 269 13.48 14.16 -14.20
C TYR A 269 12.59 14.59 -13.03
N GLY A 270 12.39 13.75 -12.02
CA GLY A 270 11.48 14.09 -10.92
C GLY A 270 12.01 15.23 -10.03
N PRO A 271 11.11 16.09 -9.50
CA PRO A 271 11.50 17.25 -8.72
C PRO A 271 12.19 16.85 -7.41
N ARG A 272 13.29 17.52 -7.06
CA ARG A 272 14.13 17.20 -5.88
C ARG A 272 14.21 18.30 -4.83
N GLU A 273 13.63 19.47 -5.05
CA GLU A 273 13.81 20.62 -4.14
C GLU A 273 12.92 20.51 -2.89
N ALA A 274 11.65 20.91 -3.00
CA ALA A 274 10.71 20.89 -1.89
C ALA A 274 10.17 19.46 -1.67
N ARG A 275 10.54 18.80 -0.55
CA ARG A 275 10.14 17.40 -0.27
C ARG A 275 8.62 17.15 -0.33
N SER A 276 7.80 18.18 -0.09
CA SER A 276 6.34 18.14 -0.21
C SER A 276 5.83 18.11 -1.66
N ARG A 277 6.68 18.44 -2.63
CA ARG A 277 6.42 18.51 -4.08
C ARG A 277 7.33 17.57 -4.90
N CYS A 278 7.98 16.59 -4.27
CA CYS A 278 8.93 15.68 -4.94
C CYS A 278 8.35 14.36 -5.51
N ARG A 279 7.07 14.05 -5.27
CA ARG A 279 6.42 12.81 -5.74
C ARG A 279 6.21 12.81 -7.25
N PHE A 280 6.11 11.63 -7.86
CA PHE A 280 5.92 11.44 -9.31
C PHE A 280 4.69 12.19 -9.86
N ALA A 281 3.63 12.29 -9.05
CA ALA A 281 2.45 13.09 -9.38
C ALA A 281 2.77 14.54 -9.77
N PHE A 282 3.77 15.17 -9.15
CA PHE A 282 4.13 16.56 -9.44
C PHE A 282 4.94 16.70 -10.74
N LEU A 283 5.74 15.67 -11.09
CA LEU A 283 6.34 15.60 -12.43
C LEU A 283 5.25 15.51 -13.50
N ILE A 284 4.21 14.70 -13.26
CA ILE A 284 3.07 14.57 -14.17
C ILE A 284 2.25 15.87 -14.25
N GLU A 285 2.06 16.57 -13.13
CA GLU A 285 1.42 17.90 -13.08
C GLU A 285 2.14 18.90 -13.99
N GLU A 286 3.48 18.89 -13.97
CA GLU A 286 4.31 19.77 -14.80
C GLU A 286 4.34 19.36 -16.28
N TRP A 287 4.54 18.07 -16.55
CA TRP A 287 4.76 17.56 -17.90
C TRP A 287 3.46 17.33 -18.67
N GLY A 288 2.40 16.94 -17.97
CA GLY A 288 1.22 16.33 -18.56
C GLY A 288 1.47 14.88 -19.03
N LEU A 289 0.38 14.12 -19.14
CA LEU A 289 0.42 12.69 -19.51
C LEU A 289 0.95 12.45 -20.92
N SER A 290 0.67 13.36 -21.87
CA SER A 290 1.12 13.24 -23.26
C SER A 290 2.64 13.28 -23.38
N ARG A 291 3.29 14.20 -22.66
CA ARG A 291 4.76 14.30 -22.63
C ARG A 291 5.37 13.09 -21.94
N LEU A 292 4.84 12.68 -20.78
CA LEU A 292 5.33 11.48 -20.08
C LEU A 292 5.26 10.23 -20.98
N ARG A 293 4.16 10.06 -21.71
CA ARG A 293 4.01 8.94 -22.65
C ARG A 293 5.03 9.01 -23.79
N ALA A 294 5.32 10.20 -24.32
CA ALA A 294 6.32 10.38 -25.37
C ALA A 294 7.73 10.03 -24.86
N GLU A 295 8.11 10.52 -23.67
CA GLU A 295 9.39 10.19 -23.03
C GLU A 295 9.53 8.68 -22.79
N LEU A 296 8.47 8.02 -22.33
CA LEU A 296 8.45 6.57 -22.15
C LEU A 296 8.68 5.81 -23.46
N ILE A 297 8.06 6.24 -24.55
CA ILE A 297 8.23 5.62 -25.88
C ILE A 297 9.67 5.80 -26.37
N GLU A 298 10.26 6.98 -26.16
CA GLU A 298 11.65 7.27 -26.51
C GLU A 298 12.62 6.34 -25.75
N HIS A 299 12.44 6.20 -24.43
CA HIS A 299 13.23 5.29 -23.59
C HIS A 299 13.13 3.83 -24.00
N LEU A 300 11.93 3.38 -24.40
CA LEU A 300 11.70 2.00 -24.84
C LEU A 300 12.19 1.74 -26.28
N GLY A 301 12.34 2.79 -27.09
CA GLY A 301 12.73 2.69 -28.49
C GLY A 301 11.66 2.08 -29.40
N HIS A 302 10.41 1.96 -28.93
CA HIS A 302 9.30 1.45 -29.73
C HIS A 302 7.95 2.01 -29.28
N GLU A 303 6.99 2.05 -30.19
CA GLU A 303 5.63 2.50 -29.92
C GLU A 303 4.89 1.58 -28.93
N LEU A 304 3.98 2.19 -28.16
CA LEU A 304 3.10 1.48 -27.23
C LEU A 304 1.65 1.59 -27.69
N ALA A 305 0.94 0.46 -27.57
CA ALA A 305 -0.48 0.41 -27.87
C ALA A 305 -1.25 1.37 -26.95
N PHE A 306 -2.23 2.09 -27.51
CA PHE A 306 -3.18 2.87 -26.71
C PHE A 306 -3.91 1.99 -25.68
N GLN A 307 -4.43 2.55 -24.59
CA GLN A 307 -5.14 1.76 -23.57
C GLN A 307 -6.23 0.84 -24.14
N GLY A 308 -6.41 -0.31 -23.49
CA GLY A 308 -7.47 -1.28 -23.75
C GLY A 308 -8.70 -1.03 -22.89
N ARG A 309 -9.66 -1.95 -22.97
CA ARG A 309 -10.82 -1.96 -22.06
C ARG A 309 -10.36 -2.36 -20.66
N ASP A 310 -10.60 -1.50 -19.68
CA ASP A 310 -10.41 -1.85 -18.27
C ASP A 310 -11.37 -2.99 -17.91
N MET A 311 -10.84 -4.05 -17.31
CA MET A 311 -11.62 -5.24 -16.96
C MET A 311 -12.07 -5.24 -15.50
N ARG A 312 -11.62 -4.28 -14.69
CA ARG A 312 -12.04 -4.17 -13.29
C ARG A 312 -13.53 -3.87 -13.22
N SER A 313 -14.21 -4.51 -12.27
CA SER A 313 -15.59 -4.21 -11.91
C SER A 313 -15.62 -3.02 -10.92
N SER A 314 -16.81 -2.58 -10.51
CA SER A 314 -16.98 -1.66 -9.38
C SER A 314 -16.93 -2.36 -8.01
N ALA A 315 -16.81 -3.69 -7.97
CA ALA A 315 -16.78 -4.45 -6.74
C ALA A 315 -15.44 -4.27 -6.02
N HIS A 316 -15.47 -4.42 -4.69
CA HIS A 316 -14.29 -4.43 -3.84
C HIS A 316 -14.18 -5.78 -3.13
N ALA A 317 -12.99 -6.37 -3.13
CA ALA A 317 -12.68 -7.62 -2.45
C ALA A 317 -11.68 -7.40 -1.31
N ASP A 318 -12.11 -7.70 -0.09
CA ASP A 318 -11.25 -7.78 1.11
C ASP A 318 -10.58 -9.16 1.27
N HIS A 319 -11.10 -10.16 0.56
CA HIS A 319 -10.71 -11.57 0.63
C HIS A 319 -10.83 -12.24 2.00
N LEU A 320 -11.66 -11.69 2.90
CA LEU A 320 -11.96 -12.29 4.21
C LEU A 320 -13.05 -13.38 4.11
N GLY A 321 -12.96 -14.39 4.97
CA GLY A 321 -13.87 -15.53 4.97
C GLY A 321 -13.41 -16.66 4.04
N VAL A 322 -14.28 -17.65 3.83
CA VAL A 322 -13.99 -18.83 3.01
C VAL A 322 -14.37 -18.56 1.56
N THR A 323 -13.38 -18.55 0.67
CA THR A 323 -13.57 -18.31 -0.77
C THR A 323 -13.12 -19.52 -1.58
N ARG A 324 -13.80 -19.81 -2.70
CA ARG A 324 -13.38 -20.86 -3.64
C ARG A 324 -12.15 -20.43 -4.42
N GLN A 325 -11.22 -21.36 -4.64
CA GLN A 325 -10.10 -21.14 -5.55
C GLN A 325 -10.42 -21.61 -6.97
N LYS A 326 -9.58 -21.24 -7.94
CA LYS A 326 -9.62 -21.80 -9.30
C LYS A 326 -9.45 -23.32 -9.31
N GLN A 327 -8.59 -23.81 -8.42
CA GLN A 327 -8.29 -25.22 -8.24
C GLN A 327 -9.48 -25.91 -7.56
N GLU A 328 -10.02 -26.93 -8.22
CA GLU A 328 -11.15 -27.69 -7.70
C GLU A 328 -10.80 -28.35 -6.36
N GLY A 329 -11.76 -28.39 -5.44
CA GLY A 329 -11.56 -28.94 -4.09
C GLY A 329 -10.81 -28.04 -3.11
N PHE A 330 -10.27 -26.89 -3.53
CA PHE A 330 -9.52 -25.99 -2.65
C PHE A 330 -10.28 -24.70 -2.30
N ARG A 331 -9.91 -24.14 -1.15
CA ARG A 331 -10.43 -22.90 -0.57
C ARG A 331 -9.29 -22.01 -0.08
N SER A 332 -9.56 -20.72 -0.04
CA SER A 332 -8.78 -19.74 0.71
C SER A 332 -9.58 -19.28 1.90
N VAL A 333 -8.96 -19.18 3.07
CA VAL A 333 -9.60 -18.69 4.30
C VAL A 333 -8.91 -17.40 4.73
N GLY A 334 -9.58 -16.27 4.49
CA GLY A 334 -9.11 -14.96 4.92
C GLY A 334 -9.51 -14.66 6.36
N LEU A 335 -8.55 -14.19 7.15
CA LEU A 335 -8.64 -13.96 8.58
C LEU A 335 -8.41 -12.48 8.89
N CYS A 336 -9.34 -11.88 9.63
CA CYS A 336 -9.22 -10.50 10.06
C CYS A 336 -8.20 -10.41 11.19
N ILE A 337 -7.15 -9.61 11.00
CA ILE A 337 -6.20 -9.29 12.05
C ILE A 337 -6.58 -7.90 12.56
N PRO A 338 -7.11 -7.73 13.77
CA PRO A 338 -7.59 -6.43 14.24
C PRO A 338 -6.51 -5.35 14.10
N THR A 339 -6.76 -4.38 13.21
CA THR A 339 -5.82 -3.32 12.81
C THR A 339 -4.46 -3.79 12.28
N GLY A 340 -4.32 -5.07 11.93
CA GLY A 340 -3.07 -5.69 11.51
C GLY A 340 -2.03 -5.92 12.59
N ARG A 341 -2.37 -5.77 13.89
CA ARG A 341 -1.40 -5.99 14.98
C ARG A 341 -1.45 -7.44 15.46
N ALA A 342 -0.28 -8.05 15.63
CA ALA A 342 -0.14 -9.39 16.18
C ALA A 342 1.07 -9.50 17.12
N ASN A 343 1.12 -10.59 17.90
CA ASN A 343 2.25 -10.99 18.73
C ASN A 343 2.97 -12.24 18.16
N PRO A 344 4.14 -12.63 18.69
CA PRO A 344 4.89 -13.79 18.21
C PRO A 344 4.11 -15.11 18.30
N GLU A 345 3.35 -15.34 19.37
CA GLU A 345 2.60 -16.57 19.59
C GLU A 345 1.50 -16.75 18.53
N GLN A 346 0.82 -15.65 18.18
CA GLN A 346 -0.16 -15.61 17.10
C GLN A 346 0.49 -15.86 15.72
N LEU A 347 1.71 -15.37 15.48
CA LEU A 347 2.45 -15.69 14.24
C LEU A 347 2.87 -17.16 14.17
N ASP A 348 3.39 -17.72 15.27
CA ASP A 348 3.76 -19.14 15.38
C ASP A 348 2.54 -20.04 15.12
N GLU A 349 1.38 -19.64 15.63
CA GLU A 349 0.14 -20.37 15.46
C GLU A 349 -0.42 -20.22 14.04
N LEU A 350 -0.39 -19.02 13.43
CA LEU A 350 -0.71 -18.85 12.00
C LEU A 350 0.17 -19.74 11.11
N ALA A 351 1.47 -19.82 11.41
CA ALA A 351 2.39 -20.70 10.69
C ALA A 351 1.98 -22.16 10.82
N ARG A 352 1.71 -22.64 12.05
CA ARG A 352 1.21 -24.01 12.30
C ARG A 352 -0.08 -24.31 11.55
N LEU A 353 -1.06 -23.40 11.60
CA LEU A 353 -2.35 -23.57 10.93
C LEU A 353 -2.19 -23.65 9.41
N SER A 354 -1.30 -22.84 8.83
CA SER A 354 -1.04 -22.87 7.38
C SER A 354 -0.43 -24.21 6.93
N GLU A 355 0.37 -24.87 7.78
CA GLU A 355 1.00 -26.17 7.51
C GLU A 355 0.01 -27.32 7.65
N ILE A 356 -0.86 -27.27 8.66
CA ILE A 356 -1.83 -28.35 8.94
C ILE A 356 -3.00 -28.32 7.98
N TYR A 357 -3.56 -27.13 7.73
CA TYR A 357 -4.79 -26.99 6.95
C TYR A 357 -4.54 -26.62 5.49
N GLY A 358 -3.40 -26.00 5.18
CA GLY A 358 -3.02 -25.59 3.83
C GLY A 358 -1.73 -26.28 3.37
N ASN A 359 -0.84 -25.51 2.74
CA ASN A 359 0.47 -25.98 2.27
C ASN A 359 1.64 -25.14 2.80
N GLY A 360 1.47 -24.50 3.96
CA GLY A 360 2.47 -23.61 4.57
C GLY A 360 2.57 -22.23 3.92
N GLU A 361 1.68 -21.88 2.99
CA GLU A 361 1.58 -20.53 2.42
C GLU A 361 0.72 -19.63 3.29
N ILE A 362 1.11 -18.36 3.36
CA ILE A 362 0.34 -17.28 3.97
C ILE A 362 0.35 -16.09 3.00
N ARG A 363 -0.76 -15.36 2.94
CA ARG A 363 -0.88 -14.13 2.13
C ARG A 363 -1.20 -12.95 3.04
N LEU A 364 -0.60 -11.80 2.79
CA LEU A 364 -0.89 -10.53 3.48
C LEU A 364 -1.71 -9.62 2.58
N THR A 365 -2.68 -8.90 3.12
CA THR A 365 -3.56 -8.01 2.35
C THR A 365 -3.23 -6.53 2.58
N THR A 366 -3.65 -5.65 1.66
CA THR A 366 -3.51 -4.19 1.84
C THR A 366 -4.44 -3.64 2.92
N ALA A 367 -5.45 -4.42 3.32
CA ALA A 367 -6.33 -4.14 4.46
C ALA A 367 -5.75 -4.67 5.79
N GLN A 368 -4.45 -5.00 5.82
CA GLN A 368 -3.72 -5.44 7.01
C GLN A 368 -4.18 -6.80 7.58
N ASN A 369 -4.80 -7.63 6.75
CA ASN A 369 -5.29 -8.95 7.11
C ASN A 369 -4.39 -10.06 6.54
N THR A 370 -4.71 -11.31 6.86
CA THR A 370 -3.99 -12.48 6.33
C THR A 370 -4.92 -13.51 5.71
N ILE A 371 -4.39 -14.40 4.89
CA ILE A 371 -5.13 -15.49 4.24
C ILE A 371 -4.29 -16.76 4.31
N ILE A 372 -4.94 -17.87 4.67
CA ILE A 372 -4.40 -19.23 4.48
C ILE A 372 -5.01 -19.78 3.18
N PRO A 373 -4.25 -19.82 2.07
CA PRO A 373 -4.70 -20.42 0.82
C PRO A 373 -4.51 -21.95 0.85
N ASN A 374 -5.01 -22.60 -0.20
CA ASN A 374 -4.76 -24.00 -0.54
C ASN A 374 -5.29 -24.96 0.53
N VAL A 375 -6.38 -24.58 1.19
CA VAL A 375 -7.06 -25.40 2.20
C VAL A 375 -8.00 -26.37 1.48
N PRO A 376 -7.82 -27.69 1.60
CA PRO A 376 -8.80 -28.66 1.09
C PRO A 376 -10.19 -28.37 1.66
N ALA A 377 -11.24 -28.50 0.85
CA ALA A 377 -12.61 -28.15 1.25
C ALA A 377 -13.05 -28.87 2.54
N ASP A 378 -12.64 -30.13 2.71
CA ASP A 378 -12.97 -30.95 3.88
C ASP A 378 -12.25 -30.49 5.15
N TYR A 379 -11.15 -29.74 5.01
CA TYR A 379 -10.32 -29.26 6.13
C TYR A 379 -10.81 -27.92 6.67
N VAL A 380 -11.65 -27.21 5.91
CA VAL A 380 -12.18 -25.89 6.30
C VAL A 380 -12.90 -25.94 7.65
N GLY A 381 -13.71 -26.98 7.89
CA GLY A 381 -14.43 -27.11 9.15
C GLY A 381 -13.50 -27.21 10.36
N GLY A 382 -12.39 -27.94 10.23
CA GLY A 382 -11.35 -28.05 11.27
C GLY A 382 -10.64 -26.72 11.49
N LEU A 383 -10.22 -26.05 10.42
CA LEU A 383 -9.57 -24.74 10.52
C LEU A 383 -10.47 -23.71 11.22
N LEU A 384 -11.75 -23.64 10.82
CA LEU A 384 -12.73 -22.71 11.42
C LEU A 384 -12.98 -22.96 12.91
N ALA A 385 -12.62 -24.12 13.45
CA ALA A 385 -12.79 -24.47 14.86
C ALA A 385 -11.56 -24.16 15.72
N GLU A 386 -10.43 -23.76 15.12
CA GLU A 386 -9.17 -23.51 15.83
C GLU A 386 -9.28 -22.30 16.77
N PRO A 387 -8.69 -22.35 17.99
CA PRO A 387 -8.83 -21.29 18.98
C PRO A 387 -8.43 -19.90 18.50
N LEU A 388 -7.35 -19.82 17.71
CA LEU A 388 -6.85 -18.54 17.19
C LEU A 388 -7.88 -17.78 16.35
N LEU A 389 -8.80 -18.49 15.66
CA LEU A 389 -9.81 -17.85 14.82
C LEU A 389 -10.90 -17.12 15.62
N ARG A 390 -10.90 -17.24 16.95
CA ARG A 390 -11.70 -16.35 17.81
C ARG A 390 -11.11 -14.94 17.88
N GLU A 391 -9.79 -14.83 17.78
CA GLU A 391 -9.06 -13.56 17.71
C GLU A 391 -8.93 -13.09 16.27
N PHE A 392 -8.59 -14.01 15.35
CA PHE A 392 -8.43 -13.74 13.93
C PHE A 392 -9.62 -14.24 13.13
N SER A 393 -10.77 -13.59 13.34
CA SER A 393 -12.04 -14.07 12.81
C SER A 393 -12.11 -14.03 11.28
N PRO A 394 -12.59 -15.10 10.62
CA PRO A 394 -12.94 -15.07 9.19
C PRO A 394 -14.27 -14.34 8.93
N ARG A 395 -15.04 -14.06 9.98
CA ARG A 395 -16.33 -13.36 9.96
C ARG A 395 -16.33 -12.27 11.05
N PRO A 396 -15.46 -11.26 10.94
CA PRO A 396 -15.48 -10.13 11.87
C PRO A 396 -16.78 -9.33 11.67
N SER A 397 -17.08 -8.43 12.61
CA SER A 397 -18.20 -7.52 12.46
C SER A 397 -18.06 -6.61 11.24
N PRO A 398 -19.16 -6.07 10.67
CA PRO A 398 -19.09 -5.23 9.48
C PRO A 398 -18.21 -3.98 9.63
N PHE A 399 -18.08 -3.44 10.85
CA PHE A 399 -17.27 -2.25 11.13
C PHE A 399 -15.78 -2.59 11.31
N LEU A 400 -15.45 -3.78 11.81
CA LEU A 400 -14.07 -4.25 11.91
C LEU A 400 -13.54 -4.79 10.57
N ARG A 401 -14.42 -5.40 9.76
CA ARG A 401 -14.05 -6.08 8.50
C ARG A 401 -13.30 -5.18 7.52
N GLY A 402 -13.78 -3.94 7.35
CA GLY A 402 -13.15 -2.92 6.50
C GLY A 402 -12.25 -1.95 7.25
N MET A 403 -11.92 -2.23 8.51
CA MET A 403 -11.12 -1.34 9.35
C MET A 403 -9.64 -1.40 8.96
N VAL A 404 -9.05 -0.24 8.68
CA VAL A 404 -7.60 -0.08 8.46
C VAL A 404 -7.11 1.03 9.36
N ALA A 405 -6.03 0.79 10.11
CA ALA A 405 -5.44 1.80 10.97
C ALA A 405 -3.92 1.88 10.77
N CYS A 406 -3.43 3.12 10.62
CA CYS A 406 -2.00 3.36 10.66
C CYS A 406 -1.43 3.07 12.06
N VAL A 407 -0.11 3.17 12.21
CA VAL A 407 0.57 2.82 13.47
C VAL A 407 0.25 3.76 14.64
N GLY A 408 -0.13 5.02 14.38
CA GLY A 408 -0.44 5.98 15.43
C GLY A 408 0.76 6.40 16.29
N THR A 409 0.50 7.08 17.39
CA THR A 409 1.51 7.60 18.32
C THR A 409 2.30 6.53 19.07
N ASP A 410 1.85 5.27 19.04
CA ASP A 410 2.58 4.14 19.64
C ASP A 410 4.03 4.08 19.16
N TYR A 411 4.25 4.23 17.85
CA TYR A 411 5.57 4.06 17.24
C TYR A 411 5.88 5.03 16.09
N CYS A 412 4.95 5.88 15.65
CA CYS A 412 5.17 6.74 14.49
C CYS A 412 5.70 8.12 14.89
N ASN A 413 6.82 8.54 14.30
CA ASN A 413 7.39 9.88 14.51
C ASN A 413 6.52 11.02 13.95
N LEU A 414 5.56 10.72 13.07
CA LEU A 414 4.70 11.71 12.41
C LEU A 414 3.28 11.74 12.96
N ALA A 415 2.89 10.72 13.74
CA ALA A 415 1.52 10.63 14.23
C ALA A 415 1.25 11.73 15.27
N GLN A 416 0.04 12.26 15.22
CA GLN A 416 -0.46 13.26 16.16
C GLN A 416 -1.39 12.64 17.20
N ILE A 417 -2.05 11.52 16.86
CA ILE A 417 -2.95 10.78 17.74
C ILE A 417 -2.65 9.27 17.72
N GLU A 418 -3.13 8.57 18.75
CA GLU A 418 -3.25 7.11 18.76
C GLU A 418 -4.31 6.69 17.72
N THR A 419 -4.16 5.53 17.07
CA THR A 419 -5.11 5.06 16.05
C THR A 419 -5.53 3.60 16.15
N LYS A 420 -4.66 2.67 16.56
CA LYS A 420 -4.97 1.24 16.49
C LYS A 420 -5.94 0.82 17.59
N SER A 421 -5.67 1.19 18.84
CA SER A 421 -6.58 0.87 19.94
C SER A 421 -7.91 1.62 19.78
N ARG A 422 -7.85 2.90 19.43
CA ARG A 422 -9.06 3.70 19.16
C ARG A 422 -9.93 3.15 18.04
N ALA A 423 -9.33 2.61 16.98
CA ALA A 423 -10.08 1.98 15.88
C ALA A 423 -10.86 0.73 16.35
N ILE A 424 -10.26 -0.07 17.23
CA ILE A 424 -10.91 -1.24 17.83
C ILE A 424 -12.06 -0.78 18.75
N GLU A 425 -11.79 0.14 19.67
CA GLU A 425 -12.79 0.70 20.59
C GLU A 425 -13.99 1.30 19.84
N LEU A 426 -13.75 2.04 18.75
CA LEU A 426 -14.81 2.58 17.92
C LEU A 426 -15.62 1.48 17.25
N SER A 427 -14.97 0.45 16.70
CA SER A 427 -15.68 -0.68 16.06
C SER A 427 -16.63 -1.35 17.04
N GLU A 428 -16.16 -1.65 18.26
CA GLU A 428 -16.98 -2.28 19.31
C GLU A 428 -18.15 -1.39 19.75
N ALA A 429 -17.94 -0.07 19.80
CA ALA A 429 -19.01 0.87 20.12
C ALA A 429 -20.06 0.96 19.01
N LEU A 430 -19.64 0.92 17.74
CA LEU A 430 -20.55 0.89 16.59
C LEU A 430 -21.33 -0.43 16.52
N ASP A 431 -20.69 -1.57 16.80
CA ASP A 431 -21.35 -2.87 16.86
C ASP A 431 -22.49 -2.88 17.90
N LYS A 432 -22.24 -2.32 19.09
CA LYS A 432 -23.27 -2.19 20.14
C LYS A 432 -24.42 -1.27 19.75
N LYS A 433 -24.15 -0.23 18.95
CA LYS A 433 -25.11 0.84 18.67
C LYS A 433 -25.95 0.58 17.43
N LEU A 434 -25.32 0.13 16.34
CA LEU A 434 -25.94 -0.08 15.03
C LEU A 434 -26.24 -1.56 14.76
N GLY A 435 -25.76 -2.46 15.62
CA GLY A 435 -25.80 -3.89 15.41
C GLY A 435 -24.81 -4.38 14.36
N GLU A 436 -24.65 -5.70 14.29
CA GLU A 436 -23.75 -6.36 13.34
C GLU A 436 -24.41 -6.62 11.96
N THR A 437 -25.49 -5.89 11.66
CA THR A 437 -26.27 -6.06 10.43
C THR A 437 -25.91 -5.01 9.38
N GLY A 438 -25.87 -5.42 8.11
CA GLY A 438 -25.67 -4.54 6.96
C GLY A 438 -24.38 -4.84 6.19
N ASN A 439 -24.23 -4.14 5.07
CA ASN A 439 -23.04 -4.28 4.24
C ASN A 439 -21.81 -3.68 4.97
N PRO A 440 -20.65 -4.37 4.95
CA PRO A 440 -19.40 -3.84 5.46
C PRO A 440 -19.05 -2.51 4.81
N LEU A 441 -18.50 -1.59 5.61
CA LEU A 441 -17.96 -0.32 5.15
C LEU A 441 -16.44 -0.35 5.33
N THR A 442 -15.72 0.28 4.42
CA THR A 442 -14.30 0.58 4.62
C THR A 442 -14.18 1.76 5.58
N ILE A 443 -13.47 1.55 6.69
CA ILE A 443 -13.29 2.53 7.76
C ILE A 443 -11.80 2.72 8.02
N HIS A 444 -11.25 3.87 7.64
CA HIS A 444 -9.79 4.04 7.56
C HIS A 444 -9.26 5.15 8.48
N TRP A 445 -8.31 4.80 9.35
CA TRP A 445 -7.70 5.68 10.34
C TRP A 445 -6.27 6.09 9.95
N SER A 446 -6.03 7.39 9.87
CA SER A 446 -4.71 7.99 9.69
C SER A 446 -4.42 8.98 10.82
N GLY A 447 -3.40 8.70 11.65
CA GLY A 447 -3.05 9.53 12.80
C GLY A 447 -2.39 10.87 12.48
N CYS A 448 -2.20 11.18 11.19
CA CYS A 448 -1.70 12.47 10.70
C CYS A 448 -1.98 12.65 9.19
N PRO A 449 -1.75 13.85 8.62
CA PRO A 449 -1.98 14.13 7.19
C PRO A 449 -1.14 13.31 6.20
N ALA A 450 -0.14 12.54 6.65
CA ALA A 450 0.61 11.64 5.78
C ALA A 450 -0.27 10.53 5.17
N GLY A 451 -1.40 10.22 5.81
CA GLY A 451 -2.45 9.37 5.24
C GLY A 451 -2.07 7.91 5.07
N CYS A 452 -1.17 7.35 5.90
CA CYS A 452 -0.72 5.95 5.76
C CYS A 452 -1.83 4.90 5.88
N GLY A 453 -2.97 5.24 6.50
CA GLY A 453 -4.16 4.40 6.55
C GLY A 453 -5.12 4.61 5.38
N ASN A 454 -4.79 5.44 4.39
CA ASN A 454 -5.61 5.72 3.20
C ASN A 454 -7.03 6.25 3.50
N HIS A 455 -7.16 7.19 4.45
CA HIS A 455 -8.46 7.70 4.91
C HIS A 455 -9.33 8.30 3.78
N GLN A 456 -8.77 8.99 2.79
CA GLN A 456 -9.56 9.56 1.68
C GLN A 456 -9.98 8.54 0.62
N ALA A 457 -9.55 7.28 0.72
CA ALA A 457 -9.96 6.20 -0.20
C ALA A 457 -11.07 5.31 0.37
N ALA A 458 -11.54 5.59 1.59
CA ALA A 458 -12.52 4.79 2.30
C ALA A 458 -13.93 5.38 2.19
N ASP A 459 -14.93 4.52 2.43
CA ASP A 459 -16.32 4.95 2.62
C ASP A 459 -16.37 5.98 3.75
N ILE A 460 -15.72 5.69 4.88
CA ILE A 460 -15.54 6.59 6.02
C ILE A 460 -14.06 6.68 6.41
N GLY A 461 -13.49 7.88 6.42
CA GLY A 461 -12.08 8.12 6.71
C GLY A 461 -11.85 9.06 7.89
N PHE A 462 -10.80 8.83 8.66
CA PHE A 462 -10.40 9.66 9.79
C PHE A 462 -8.98 10.20 9.60
N ARG A 463 -8.83 11.53 9.63
CA ARG A 463 -7.53 12.21 9.71
C ARG A 463 -7.35 12.79 11.10
N GLY A 464 -6.48 12.18 11.88
CA GLY A 464 -6.14 12.58 13.23
C GLY A 464 -5.25 13.81 13.31
N PHE A 465 -5.54 14.67 14.29
CA PHE A 465 -4.73 15.83 14.65
C PHE A 465 -4.93 16.21 16.12
N LYS A 466 -4.10 17.11 16.65
CA LYS A 466 -4.30 17.70 17.98
C LYS A 466 -4.94 19.07 17.86
N THR A 467 -5.92 19.36 18.71
CA THR A 467 -6.57 20.67 18.80
C THR A 467 -6.73 21.10 20.26
N LYS A 468 -7.10 22.37 20.49
CA LYS A 468 -7.40 22.88 21.83
C LYS A 468 -8.92 23.05 21.99
N LEU A 469 -9.48 22.38 22.98
CA LEU A 469 -10.86 22.56 23.42
C LEU A 469 -10.84 23.00 24.89
N ASP A 470 -11.51 24.10 25.21
CA ASP A 470 -11.52 24.71 26.56
C ASP A 470 -10.12 24.87 27.19
N GLY A 471 -9.15 25.28 26.35
CA GLY A 471 -7.76 25.48 26.74
C GLY A 471 -6.94 24.20 26.95
N LYS A 472 -7.54 23.01 26.85
CA LYS A 472 -6.86 21.71 26.95
C LYS A 472 -6.54 21.16 25.58
N LEU A 473 -5.33 20.60 25.42
CA LEU A 473 -4.93 19.91 24.21
C LEU A 473 -5.61 18.53 24.16
N VAL A 474 -6.40 18.28 23.13
CA VAL A 474 -7.15 17.03 22.94
C VAL A 474 -6.82 16.42 21.57
N ASP A 475 -6.97 15.10 21.47
CA ASP A 475 -6.95 14.39 20.19
C ASP A 475 -8.28 14.62 19.47
N ALA A 476 -8.24 14.87 18.17
CA ALA A 476 -9.42 15.04 17.34
C ALA A 476 -9.21 14.39 15.96
N VAL A 477 -10.31 14.17 15.26
CA VAL A 477 -10.33 13.70 13.87
C VAL A 477 -11.15 14.62 12.98
N ALA A 478 -10.70 14.78 11.75
CA ALA A 478 -11.54 15.21 10.64
C ALA A 478 -12.14 13.96 10.00
N ILE A 479 -13.44 13.98 9.71
CA ILE A 479 -14.18 12.87 9.12
C ILE A 479 -14.34 13.11 7.62
N TYR A 480 -13.96 12.11 6.84
CA TYR A 480 -14.11 12.04 5.40
C TYR A 480 -15.18 11.01 5.05
N ALA A 481 -15.96 11.26 4.00
CA ALA A 481 -16.94 10.29 3.51
C ALA A 481 -16.97 10.20 1.98
N GLY A 482 -17.39 9.04 1.47
CA GLY A 482 -17.67 8.85 0.04
C GLY A 482 -16.45 8.54 -0.83
N GLY A 483 -15.32 8.16 -0.23
CA GLY A 483 -14.18 7.65 -1.00
C GLY A 483 -14.55 6.36 -1.74
N GLN A 484 -14.06 6.24 -2.97
CA GLN A 484 -14.32 5.08 -3.83
C GLN A 484 -13.03 4.59 -4.46
N THR A 485 -12.92 3.27 -4.60
CA THR A 485 -11.78 2.62 -5.26
C THR A 485 -12.19 1.99 -6.59
N GLY A 486 -11.22 1.59 -7.39
CA GLY A 486 -11.46 0.89 -8.65
C GLY A 486 -11.47 1.78 -9.90
N PRO A 487 -12.21 1.43 -10.97
CA PRO A 487 -12.14 2.13 -12.25
C PRO A 487 -12.72 3.56 -12.22
N HIS A 488 -13.56 3.86 -11.24
CA HIS A 488 -14.17 5.17 -11.02
C HIS A 488 -13.78 5.75 -9.65
N ALA A 489 -12.51 5.60 -9.27
CA ALA A 489 -12.04 6.03 -7.96
C ALA A 489 -12.24 7.55 -7.74
N VAL A 490 -12.75 7.90 -6.56
CA VAL A 490 -13.00 9.28 -6.13
C VAL A 490 -12.47 9.45 -4.71
N ALA A 491 -11.92 10.64 -4.45
CA ALA A 491 -11.47 11.03 -3.12
C ALA A 491 -12.68 11.27 -2.20
N GLY A 492 -12.63 10.76 -0.98
CA GLY A 492 -13.59 11.12 0.06
C GLY A 492 -13.52 12.61 0.37
N GLU A 493 -14.69 13.21 0.61
CA GLU A 493 -14.85 14.62 0.95
C GLU A 493 -14.77 14.79 2.46
N GLU A 494 -14.12 15.86 2.93
CA GLU A 494 -14.11 16.21 4.35
C GLU A 494 -15.50 16.76 4.73
N ILE A 495 -16.28 15.98 5.48
CA ILE A 495 -17.66 16.33 5.86
C ILE A 495 -17.75 16.92 7.28
N VAL A 496 -16.77 16.63 8.13
CA VAL A 496 -16.67 17.19 9.48
C VAL A 496 -15.21 17.54 9.77
N GLU A 497 -14.96 18.82 10.06
CA GLU A 497 -13.60 19.35 10.25
C GLU A 497 -12.96 18.88 11.56
N THR A 498 -13.72 18.88 12.67
CA THR A 498 -13.21 18.57 14.00
C THR A 498 -14.22 17.80 14.83
N VAL A 499 -13.87 16.57 15.21
CA VAL A 499 -14.57 15.77 16.23
C VAL A 499 -13.54 15.35 17.29
N PRO A 500 -13.70 15.76 18.55
CA PRO A 500 -12.86 15.26 19.64
C PRO A 500 -12.94 13.73 19.74
N CYS A 501 -11.80 13.08 20.03
CA CYS A 501 -11.74 11.65 20.27
C CYS A 501 -12.13 11.30 21.72
N ASP A 502 -13.31 11.75 22.14
CA ASP A 502 -13.91 11.51 23.45
C ASP A 502 -15.08 10.50 23.37
N GLU A 503 -15.84 10.37 24.45
CA GLU A 503 -16.98 9.44 24.55
C GLU A 503 -18.11 9.68 23.53
N ASN A 504 -18.16 10.86 22.90
CA ASN A 504 -19.19 11.20 21.91
C ASN A 504 -18.80 10.79 20.49
N LEU A 505 -17.52 10.47 20.23
CA LEU A 505 -17.07 10.08 18.89
C LEU A 505 -17.91 8.94 18.28
N PRO A 506 -18.25 7.84 19.00
CA PRO A 506 -19.08 6.77 18.44
C PRO A 506 -20.49 7.24 18.02
N GLU A 507 -21.09 8.17 18.77
CA GLU A 507 -22.41 8.75 18.43
C GLU A 507 -22.32 9.53 17.12
N VAL A 508 -21.32 10.40 16.99
CA VAL A 508 -21.11 11.19 15.77
C VAL A 508 -20.87 10.29 14.56
N VAL A 509 -20.02 9.28 14.70
CA VAL A 509 -19.70 8.36 13.61
C VAL A 509 -20.91 7.51 13.23
N ALA A 510 -21.72 7.06 14.19
CA ALA A 510 -22.94 6.33 13.91
C ALA A 510 -23.93 7.14 13.05
N ASN A 511 -24.14 8.41 13.40
CA ASN A 511 -25.01 9.31 12.63
C ASN A 511 -24.48 9.56 11.21
N VAL A 512 -23.16 9.67 11.05
CA VAL A 512 -22.51 9.76 9.73
C VAL A 512 -22.74 8.49 8.92
N ILE A 513 -22.57 7.31 9.52
CA ILE A 513 -22.76 6.01 8.84
C ILE A 513 -24.21 5.83 8.38
N GLU A 514 -25.19 6.13 9.24
CA GLU A 514 -26.60 6.02 8.90
C GLU A 514 -26.97 6.97 7.75
N SER A 515 -26.51 8.22 7.81
CA SER A 515 -26.70 9.20 6.73
C SER A 515 -26.05 8.74 5.43
N TYR A 516 -24.83 8.22 5.50
CA TYR A 516 -24.09 7.71 4.35
C TYR A 516 -24.80 6.50 3.70
N ARG A 517 -25.28 5.55 4.51
CA ARG A 517 -26.04 4.39 4.02
C ARG A 517 -27.32 4.83 3.32
N PHE A 518 -28.08 5.75 3.91
CA PHE A 518 -29.29 6.30 3.30
C PHE A 518 -29.02 6.94 1.94
N GLU A 519 -27.97 7.77 1.83
CA GLU A 519 -27.58 8.36 0.55
C GLU A 519 -27.15 7.32 -0.48
N LYS A 520 -26.39 6.30 -0.07
CA LYS A 520 -25.92 5.23 -0.95
C LYS A 520 -27.09 4.43 -1.51
N GLU A 521 -28.02 4.01 -0.66
CA GLU A 521 -29.25 3.32 -1.07
C GLU A 521 -30.09 4.20 -2.01
N ALA A 522 -30.27 5.49 -1.71
CA ALA A 522 -31.01 6.40 -2.57
C ALA A 522 -30.37 6.55 -3.96
N ARG A 523 -29.03 6.62 -4.04
CA ARG A 523 -28.29 6.67 -5.32
C ARG A 523 -28.42 5.37 -6.11
N GLU A 524 -28.32 4.22 -5.44
CA GLU A 524 -28.50 2.91 -6.06
C GLU A 524 -29.93 2.73 -6.60
N HIS A 525 -30.93 3.13 -5.81
CA HIS A 525 -32.34 3.15 -6.25
C HIS A 525 -32.56 4.10 -7.44
N ALA A 526 -32.00 5.31 -7.39
CA ALA A 526 -32.09 6.26 -8.49
C ALA A 526 -31.47 5.70 -9.78
N ALA A 527 -30.28 5.08 -9.68
CA ALA A 527 -29.60 4.45 -10.82
C ALA A 527 -30.39 3.29 -11.43
N LEU A 528 -31.10 2.50 -10.61
CA LEU A 528 -31.99 1.43 -11.08
C LEU A 528 -33.28 1.95 -11.72
N SER A 529 -33.74 3.14 -11.31
CA SER A 529 -34.96 3.77 -11.82
C SER A 529 -34.77 4.63 -13.07
N ASP A 530 -33.53 4.92 -13.46
CA ASP A 530 -33.21 5.65 -14.69
C ASP A 530 -33.36 4.73 -15.93
N PRO A 531 -34.27 5.03 -16.87
CA PRO A 531 -34.47 4.24 -18.09
C PRO A 531 -33.20 4.07 -18.94
N LEU A 532 -32.26 5.02 -18.88
CA LEU A 532 -30.98 4.97 -19.59
C LEU A 532 -29.97 4.02 -18.92
N CYS A 533 -29.95 3.96 -17.58
CA CYS A 533 -29.12 3.01 -16.83
C CYS A 533 -29.66 1.57 -16.94
N ALA A 534 -30.99 1.40 -16.92
CA ALA A 534 -31.62 0.10 -17.16
C ALA A 534 -31.30 -0.44 -18.57
N ALA A 535 -31.27 0.42 -19.59
CA ALA A 535 -30.89 0.04 -20.96
C ALA A 535 -29.39 -0.22 -21.12
N ALA A 536 -28.52 0.56 -20.45
CA ALA A 536 -27.06 0.39 -20.49
C ALA A 536 -26.59 -0.91 -19.82
N ALA A 537 -27.26 -1.33 -18.74
CA ALA A 537 -27.00 -2.60 -18.06
C ALA A 537 -27.30 -3.82 -18.96
N THR A 538 -28.32 -3.74 -19.83
CA THR A 538 -28.62 -4.77 -20.82
C THR A 538 -27.75 -4.72 -22.09
N ALA A 539 -27.10 -3.59 -22.39
CA ALA A 539 -26.37 -3.37 -23.64
C ALA A 539 -24.83 -3.39 -23.53
N GLY A 540 -24.25 -3.53 -22.33
CA GLY A 540 -22.79 -3.64 -22.15
C GLY A 540 -22.00 -2.39 -22.57
N LEU A 541 -22.65 -1.23 -22.65
CA LEU A 541 -22.06 0.05 -23.03
C LEU A 541 -22.07 0.99 -21.81
N ALA A 542 -21.14 0.79 -20.88
CA ALA A 542 -20.79 1.78 -19.86
C ALA A 542 -19.37 2.29 -20.14
N SER A 543 -19.25 3.12 -21.17
CA SER A 543 -18.19 4.13 -21.26
C SER A 543 -18.87 5.41 -21.73
N TRP A 544 -18.36 6.55 -21.28
CA TRP A 544 -18.82 7.92 -21.57
C TRP A 544 -19.88 8.51 -20.62
N HIS A 545 -19.40 9.04 -19.50
CA HIS A 545 -19.98 10.27 -18.94
C HIS A 545 -18.92 11.37 -18.91
N SER A 546 -19.17 12.44 -19.69
CA SER A 546 -18.51 13.72 -19.50
C SER A 546 -19.05 14.38 -18.22
N PRO A 547 -18.22 15.07 -17.42
CA PRO A 547 -18.71 15.78 -16.25
C PRO A 547 -19.64 16.92 -16.70
N ARG A 548 -20.85 16.98 -16.15
CA ARG A 548 -21.69 18.18 -16.27
C ARG A 548 -21.05 19.32 -15.46
N PRO A 549 -21.05 20.56 -15.95
CA PRO A 549 -20.56 21.70 -15.18
C PRO A 549 -21.47 21.95 -13.97
N ILE A 550 -20.85 22.17 -12.82
CA ILE A 550 -21.52 22.72 -11.62
C ILE A 550 -21.84 24.20 -11.92
N PRO A 551 -23.06 24.71 -11.66
CA PRO A 551 -23.38 26.11 -11.89
C PRO A 551 -22.61 26.99 -10.89
N SER A 552 -21.83 27.94 -11.40
CA SER A 552 -21.21 28.99 -10.61
C SER A 552 -22.27 29.93 -10.05
N SER A 553 -22.39 30.01 -8.72
CA SER A 553 -23.14 31.08 -8.06
C SER A 553 -22.42 32.42 -8.26
N SER A 554 -23.09 33.34 -8.96
CA SER A 554 -22.67 34.72 -9.13
C SER A 554 -22.60 35.46 -7.80
N LEU A 555 -21.39 35.82 -7.38
CA LEU A 555 -21.15 36.92 -6.45
C LEU A 555 -21.32 38.23 -7.22
N SER A 556 -22.47 38.87 -7.09
CA SER A 556 -22.63 40.29 -7.43
C SER A 556 -22.35 41.13 -6.19
N THR A 557 -21.35 41.98 -6.32
CA THR A 557 -21.02 43.11 -5.44
C THR A 557 -22.19 44.08 -5.31
N ASN A 558 -22.65 44.30 -4.08
CA ASN A 558 -22.86 45.63 -3.46
C ASN A 558 -23.11 45.47 -1.96
#